data_AF-R5AHM1-F1
#
_entry.id   AF-R5AHM1-F1
#
_cell.length_a   1.000
_cell.length_b   1.000
_cell.length_c   1.000
_cell.angle_alpha   90.00
_cell.angle_beta   90.00
_cell.angle_gamma   90.00
#
_symmetry.space_group_name_H-M   'P 1'
#
loop_
_entity.id
_entity.type
_entity.pdbx_description
1 polymer ?
#
loop_
_entity_poly.entity_id
_entity_poly.type
_entity_poly.pdbx_seq_one_letter_code
_entity_poly.pdbx_strand_id
1 'polypeptide(L)'
;MDAQCAEKDVKKNPAYLLGALEYIAMQKGCNINVLMPYADSLKYISDWYAQLWAESLGKRVHRDGSPAHTGQTPVKALGVTDQHSQVQLYTEGPFDKVITFLGVEKYRANVRIPEGYSDIHDVSFLSGHSLNELILAEQHATEYAILKSGHLSHTITLPEVNPFTIGELLYMFEVMTAFAGELLSINAFDQPGVEEGKNATYALLGKPGYDEKRAELAAQPEKAAQYIIG
;
A
#
# COMPACT_ATOMS: atom_id res chain seq x y z
N MET A 1 -1.08 -19.36 7.94
CA MET A 1 -1.94 -18.62 6.98
C MET A 1 -2.71 -19.50 5.98
N ASP A 2 -2.09 -20.43 5.24
CA ASP A 2 -2.78 -21.21 4.18
C ASP A 2 -4.12 -21.84 4.61
N ALA A 3 -4.12 -22.59 5.72
CA ALA A 3 -5.35 -23.17 6.27
C ALA A 3 -6.43 -22.13 6.65
N GLN A 4 -6.05 -20.91 7.05
CA GLN A 4 -7.01 -19.83 7.35
C GLN A 4 -7.58 -19.23 6.07
N CYS A 5 -6.77 -19.11 5.03
CA CYS A 5 -7.18 -18.65 3.70
C CYS A 5 -7.99 -19.69 2.92
N ALA A 6 -8.01 -20.96 3.36
CA ALA A 6 -8.87 -22.00 2.81
C ALA A 6 -10.31 -21.96 3.39
N GLU A 7 -10.57 -21.16 4.41
CA GLU A 7 -11.91 -20.97 4.99
C GLU A 7 -12.84 -20.30 3.96
N LYS A 8 -14.07 -20.82 3.84
CA LYS A 8 -15.06 -20.37 2.85
C LYS A 8 -15.90 -19.21 3.36
N ASP A 9 -16.11 -19.13 4.68
CA ASP A 9 -16.80 -18.00 5.28
C ASP A 9 -15.91 -16.75 5.20
N VAL A 10 -16.34 -15.78 4.39
CA VAL A 10 -15.64 -14.50 4.18
C VAL A 10 -15.31 -13.80 5.51
N LYS A 11 -16.15 -13.91 6.54
CA LYS A 11 -15.92 -13.25 7.82
C LYS A 11 -14.85 -13.92 8.68
N LYS A 12 -14.48 -15.17 8.36
CA LYS A 12 -13.48 -15.96 9.09
C LYS A 12 -12.18 -16.14 8.31
N ASN A 13 -12.21 -15.87 7.01
CA ASN A 13 -11.04 -15.86 6.14
C ASN A 13 -10.46 -14.43 6.10
N PRO A 14 -9.27 -14.19 6.67
CA PRO A 14 -8.72 -12.83 6.76
C PRO A 14 -8.46 -12.21 5.38
N ALA A 15 -7.99 -13.01 4.41
CA ALA A 15 -7.73 -12.53 3.05
C ALA A 15 -9.03 -12.14 2.33
N TYR A 16 -10.10 -12.94 2.46
CA TYR A 16 -11.39 -12.61 1.87
C TYR A 16 -12.07 -11.43 2.55
N LEU A 17 -11.99 -11.34 3.88
CA LEU A 17 -12.53 -10.21 4.62
C LEU A 17 -11.87 -8.91 4.16
N LEU A 18 -10.54 -8.87 4.13
CA LEU A 18 -9.79 -7.70 3.68
C LEU A 18 -10.08 -7.36 2.22
N GLY A 19 -10.07 -8.35 1.33
CA GLY A 19 -10.37 -8.13 -0.10
C GLY A 19 -11.79 -7.61 -0.32
N ALA A 20 -12.78 -8.10 0.43
CA ALA A 20 -14.15 -7.60 0.39
C ALA A 20 -14.26 -6.16 0.92
N LEU A 21 -13.55 -5.83 2.01
CA LEU A 21 -13.53 -4.48 2.57
C LEU A 21 -12.92 -3.48 1.59
N GLU A 22 -11.78 -3.80 0.97
CA GLU A 22 -11.16 -2.94 -0.05
C GLU A 22 -12.05 -2.80 -1.30
N TYR A 23 -12.69 -3.89 -1.74
CA TYR A 23 -13.66 -3.83 -2.83
C TYR A 23 -14.80 -2.86 -2.51
N ILE A 24 -15.40 -2.96 -1.32
CA ILE A 24 -16.46 -2.05 -0.88
C ILE A 24 -15.94 -0.61 -0.78
N ALA A 25 -14.71 -0.41 -0.33
CA ALA A 25 -14.09 0.92 -0.25
C ALA A 25 -13.90 1.54 -1.64
N MET A 26 -13.41 0.78 -2.62
CA MET A 26 -13.35 1.22 -4.03
C MET A 26 -14.73 1.63 -4.56
N GLN A 27 -15.79 0.85 -4.27
CA GLN A 27 -17.15 1.22 -4.67
C GLN A 27 -17.66 2.51 -4.03
N LYS A 28 -17.08 2.91 -2.88
CA LYS A 28 -17.36 4.18 -2.19
C LYS A 28 -16.48 5.34 -2.66
N GLY A 29 -15.59 5.11 -3.64
CA GLY A 29 -14.65 6.11 -4.16
C GLY A 29 -13.33 6.19 -3.40
N CYS A 30 -13.05 5.27 -2.46
CA CYS A 30 -11.76 5.19 -1.78
C CYS A 30 -10.75 4.44 -2.66
N ASN A 31 -10.26 5.15 -3.67
CA ASN A 31 -9.39 4.61 -4.72
C ASN A 31 -7.90 4.64 -4.35
N ILE A 32 -7.54 4.91 -3.10
CA ILE A 32 -6.17 4.85 -2.59
C ILE A 32 -6.11 3.88 -1.40
N ASN A 33 -5.16 2.95 -1.43
CA ASN A 33 -4.85 2.09 -0.28
C ASN A 33 -3.46 2.45 0.25
N VAL A 34 -3.38 2.90 1.50
CA VAL A 34 -2.12 3.26 2.14
C VAL A 34 -1.65 2.09 2.98
N LEU A 35 -0.45 1.56 2.74
CA LEU A 35 0.18 0.57 3.60
C LEU A 35 1.26 1.25 4.47
N MET A 36 0.99 1.35 5.77
CA MET A 36 1.79 2.09 6.75
C MET A 36 2.32 1.17 7.87
N PRO A 37 3.45 0.49 7.65
CA PRO A 37 4.14 -0.26 8.69
C PRO A 37 4.72 0.63 9.80
N TYR A 38 4.72 0.10 11.02
CA TYR A 38 5.37 0.67 12.21
C TYR A 38 6.66 -0.09 12.57
N ALA A 39 7.36 -0.58 11.55
CA ALA A 39 8.69 -1.16 11.69
C ALA A 39 9.48 -0.98 10.40
N ASP A 40 10.70 -0.44 10.48
CA ASP A 40 11.59 -0.26 9.33
C ASP A 40 11.85 -1.56 8.55
N SER A 41 11.89 -2.70 9.25
CA SER A 41 12.08 -4.01 8.61
C SER A 41 10.93 -4.42 7.67
N LEU A 42 9.79 -3.72 7.72
CA LEU A 42 8.65 -3.93 6.83
C LEU A 42 8.57 -2.90 5.70
N LYS A 43 9.49 -1.93 5.61
CA LYS A 43 9.46 -0.87 4.59
C LYS A 43 9.36 -1.41 3.15
N TYR A 44 10.10 -2.48 2.84
CA TYR A 44 10.07 -3.10 1.51
C TYR A 44 8.86 -4.01 1.28
N ILE A 45 8.15 -4.42 2.34
CA ILE A 45 6.86 -5.09 2.18
C ILE A 45 5.85 -4.13 1.56
N SER A 46 5.90 -2.84 1.90
CA SER A 46 5.07 -1.83 1.24
C SER A 46 5.38 -1.67 -0.24
N ASP A 47 6.66 -1.77 -0.64
CA ASP A 47 7.05 -1.75 -2.05
C ASP A 47 6.56 -2.98 -2.81
N TRP A 48 6.73 -4.17 -2.22
CA TRP A 48 6.22 -5.42 -2.79
C TRP A 48 4.69 -5.42 -2.92
N TYR A 49 3.98 -4.98 -1.87
CA TYR A 49 2.52 -4.88 -1.88
C TYR A 49 2.04 -3.87 -2.93
N ALA A 50 2.74 -2.75 -3.09
CA ALA A 50 2.39 -1.76 -4.11
C ALA A 50 2.46 -2.36 -5.52
N GLN A 51 3.47 -3.16 -5.82
CA GLN A 51 3.52 -3.88 -7.10
C GLN A 51 2.36 -4.87 -7.23
N LEU A 52 2.17 -5.73 -6.22
CA LEU A 52 1.12 -6.75 -6.22
C LEU A 52 -0.25 -6.12 -6.48
N TRP A 53 -0.63 -5.10 -5.70
CA TRP A 53 -1.94 -4.48 -5.76
C TRP A 53 -2.14 -3.69 -7.06
N ALA A 54 -1.15 -2.89 -7.46
CA ALA A 54 -1.26 -2.04 -8.65
C ALA A 54 -1.29 -2.86 -9.95
N GLU A 55 -0.32 -3.78 -10.14
CA GLU A 55 -0.23 -4.55 -11.39
C GLU A 55 -1.37 -5.56 -11.52
N SER A 56 -1.84 -6.15 -10.41
CA SER A 56 -2.96 -7.09 -10.47
C SER A 56 -4.31 -6.42 -10.72
N LEU A 57 -4.60 -5.29 -10.05
CA LEU A 57 -5.95 -4.73 -10.02
C LEU A 57 -6.17 -3.53 -10.95
N GLY A 58 -5.09 -2.88 -11.39
CA GLY A 58 -5.10 -1.78 -12.35
C GLY A 58 -5.39 -2.25 -13.77
N LYS A 59 -6.67 -2.48 -14.12
CA LYS A 59 -7.05 -3.13 -15.38
C LYS A 59 -8.02 -2.30 -16.21
N ARG A 60 -7.71 -2.22 -17.51
CA ARG A 60 -8.51 -1.50 -18.51
C ARG A 60 -9.79 -2.23 -18.87
N VAL A 61 -9.81 -3.56 -18.81
CA VAL A 61 -10.93 -4.39 -19.28
C VAL A 61 -11.32 -5.44 -18.24
N HIS A 62 -12.60 -5.80 -18.23
CA HIS A 62 -13.12 -6.97 -17.55
C HIS A 62 -12.75 -8.23 -18.34
N ARG A 63 -12.98 -9.41 -17.76
CA ARG A 63 -12.71 -10.71 -18.40
C ARG A 63 -13.50 -10.94 -19.69
N ASP A 64 -14.67 -10.32 -19.82
CA ASP A 64 -15.49 -10.37 -21.03
C ASP A 64 -15.01 -9.39 -22.13
N GLY A 65 -13.95 -8.61 -21.87
CA GLY A 65 -13.38 -7.62 -22.78
C GLY A 65 -14.05 -6.24 -22.72
N SER A 66 -15.10 -6.06 -21.91
CA SER A 66 -15.74 -4.76 -21.72
C SER A 66 -14.82 -3.78 -20.95
N PRO A 67 -14.95 -2.46 -21.15
CA PRO A 67 -14.16 -1.48 -20.40
C PRO A 67 -14.42 -1.55 -18.89
N ALA A 68 -13.35 -1.60 -18.10
CA ALA A 68 -13.39 -1.69 -16.64
C ALA A 68 -12.76 -0.46 -15.97
N HIS A 69 -11.52 -0.12 -16.35
CA HIS A 69 -10.73 0.93 -15.71
C HIS A 69 -10.70 0.84 -14.18
N THR A 70 -10.55 -0.38 -13.65
CA THR A 70 -10.52 -0.66 -12.22
C THR A 70 -9.14 -0.38 -11.64
N GLY A 71 -9.08 -0.19 -10.33
CA GLY A 71 -7.85 -0.14 -9.57
C GLY A 71 -8.00 0.69 -8.30
N GLN A 72 -7.05 0.49 -7.39
CA GLN A 72 -6.88 1.31 -6.20
C GLN A 72 -5.38 1.57 -6.07
N THR A 73 -4.98 2.84 -6.07
CA THR A 73 -3.58 3.23 -6.06
C THR A 73 -2.95 2.87 -4.72
N PRO A 74 -1.96 1.96 -4.68
CA PRO A 74 -1.25 1.69 -3.44
C PRO A 74 -0.27 2.83 -3.15
N VAL A 75 -0.27 3.31 -1.91
CA VAL A 75 0.61 4.36 -1.40
C VAL A 75 1.43 3.78 -0.25
N LYS A 76 2.74 3.92 -0.34
CA LYS A 76 3.66 3.55 0.74
C LYS A 76 3.76 4.68 1.76
N ALA A 77 3.66 4.32 3.03
CA ALA A 77 4.03 5.17 4.16
C ALA A 77 4.89 4.37 5.16
N LEU A 78 5.48 5.03 6.16
CA LEU A 78 6.23 4.40 7.24
C LEU A 78 5.98 5.15 8.56
N GLY A 79 5.43 4.48 9.55
CA GLY A 79 5.34 4.98 10.91
C GLY A 79 6.67 4.85 11.65
N VAL A 80 7.08 5.82 12.47
CA VAL A 80 6.41 7.11 12.76
C VAL A 80 6.81 8.23 11.79
N THR A 81 7.81 7.99 10.93
CA THR A 81 8.40 8.99 10.02
C THR A 81 7.37 9.79 9.21
N ASP A 82 6.40 9.12 8.59
CA ASP A 82 5.41 9.75 7.72
C ASP A 82 4.21 10.36 8.48
N GLN A 83 4.21 10.28 9.81
CA GLN A 83 3.38 11.18 10.60
C GLN A 83 3.76 12.64 10.38
N HIS A 84 5.03 12.91 10.10
CA HIS A 84 5.55 14.24 9.81
C HIS A 84 5.51 14.63 8.33
N SER A 85 4.83 13.84 7.48
CA SER A 85 4.72 14.11 6.05
C SER A 85 3.29 13.94 5.52
N GLN A 86 2.66 12.78 5.76
CA GLN A 86 1.40 12.41 5.12
C GLN A 86 0.19 12.48 6.05
N VAL A 87 0.35 12.36 7.37
CA VAL A 87 -0.81 12.23 8.28
C VAL A 87 -1.73 13.46 8.27
N GLN A 88 -1.20 14.66 7.99
CA GLN A 88 -2.02 15.86 7.72
C GLN A 88 -3.01 15.60 6.57
N LEU A 89 -2.54 15.06 5.45
CA LEU A 89 -3.39 14.70 4.30
C LEU A 89 -4.33 13.54 4.63
N TYR A 90 -3.90 12.58 5.45
CA TYR A 90 -4.72 11.41 5.77
C TYR A 90 -5.84 11.71 6.77
N THR A 91 -5.75 12.81 7.52
CA THR A 91 -6.74 13.19 8.53
C THR A 91 -7.62 14.38 8.11
N GLU A 92 -7.11 15.34 7.33
CA GLU A 92 -7.86 16.53 6.90
C GLU A 92 -8.09 16.60 5.39
N GLY A 93 -7.52 15.66 4.63
CA GLY A 93 -7.67 15.61 3.18
C GLY A 93 -8.97 14.96 2.70
N PRO A 94 -9.03 14.59 1.42
CA PRO A 94 -10.19 13.89 0.86
C PRO A 94 -10.39 12.50 1.47
N PHE A 95 -11.66 12.09 1.57
CA PHE A 95 -12.11 10.76 2.02
C PHE A 95 -11.93 9.67 0.93
N ASP A 96 -10.76 9.64 0.30
CA ASP A 96 -10.43 8.78 -0.85
C ASP A 96 -9.44 7.65 -0.50
N LYS A 97 -9.10 7.48 0.78
CA LYS A 97 -8.10 6.51 1.28
C LYS A 97 -8.69 5.48 2.23
N VAL A 98 -8.14 4.27 2.18
CA VAL A 98 -8.13 3.32 3.29
C VAL A 98 -6.69 3.22 3.81
N ILE A 99 -6.47 3.40 5.12
CA ILE A 99 -5.16 3.26 5.75
C ILE A 99 -5.03 1.88 6.41
N THR A 100 -4.15 1.04 5.89
CA THR A 100 -3.77 -0.24 6.47
C THR A 100 -2.50 -0.06 7.30
N PHE A 101 -2.63 -0.19 8.62
CA PHE A 101 -1.51 -0.19 9.55
C PHE A 101 -0.90 -1.59 9.65
N LEU A 102 0.43 -1.70 9.58
CA LEU A 102 1.13 -2.95 9.98
C LEU A 102 1.82 -2.74 11.33
N GLY A 103 1.20 -3.26 12.38
CA GLY A 103 1.74 -3.23 13.74
C GLY A 103 2.64 -4.43 14.04
N VAL A 104 3.54 -4.28 15.01
CA VAL A 104 4.42 -5.36 15.47
C VAL A 104 4.39 -5.41 16.99
N GLU A 105 4.04 -6.57 17.57
CA GLU A 105 3.98 -6.73 19.04
C GLU A 105 5.38 -6.81 19.65
N LYS A 106 6.26 -7.63 19.06
CA LYS A 106 7.62 -7.85 19.52
C LYS A 106 8.65 -7.47 18.46
N TYR A 107 9.35 -6.38 18.73
CA TYR A 107 10.51 -5.95 17.95
C TYR A 107 11.74 -6.80 18.26
N ARG A 108 12.71 -6.81 17.33
CA ARG A 108 13.97 -7.57 17.46
C ARG A 108 14.85 -7.11 18.62
N ALA A 109 14.77 -5.83 18.96
CA ALA A 109 15.48 -5.23 20.08
C ALA A 109 14.50 -4.38 20.89
N ASN A 110 14.67 -4.41 22.22
CA ASN A 110 14.04 -3.46 23.13
C ASN A 110 15.09 -2.42 23.51
N VAL A 111 14.83 -1.15 23.17
CA VAL A 111 15.76 -0.04 23.45
C VAL A 111 15.14 0.85 24.52
N ARG A 112 15.75 0.86 25.70
CA ARG A 112 15.35 1.73 26.81
C ARG A 112 15.74 3.18 26.52
N ILE A 113 14.84 4.10 26.82
CA ILE A 113 15.13 5.53 26.87
C ILE A 113 15.82 5.78 28.22
N PRO A 114 17.06 6.31 28.24
CA PRO A 114 17.78 6.54 29.48
C PRO A 114 17.01 7.43 30.45
N GLU A 115 17.11 7.12 31.74
CA GLU A 115 16.75 8.04 32.80
C GLU A 115 17.80 9.16 32.86
N GLY A 116 17.39 10.41 33.13
CA GLY A 116 18.36 11.50 33.31
C GLY A 116 17.94 12.89 32.84
N TYR A 117 16.71 13.06 32.34
CA TYR A 117 16.20 14.35 31.86
C TYR A 117 15.10 14.92 32.76
N SER A 118 15.14 14.65 34.08
CA SER A 118 14.16 15.15 35.05
C SER A 118 14.03 16.68 35.03
N ASP A 119 15.12 17.35 34.68
CA ASP A 119 15.22 18.81 34.69
C ASP A 119 14.65 19.44 33.40
N ILE A 120 14.31 18.63 32.39
CA ILE A 120 13.66 19.06 31.14
C ILE A 120 12.23 18.50 31.14
N HIS A 121 11.31 19.25 31.75
CA HIS A 121 9.91 18.83 31.96
C HIS A 121 9.20 18.30 30.70
N ASP A 122 9.48 18.89 29.54
CA ASP A 122 8.81 18.53 28.28
C ASP A 122 9.25 17.16 27.72
N VAL A 123 10.39 16.60 28.15
CA VAL A 123 10.87 15.28 27.70
C VAL A 123 10.96 14.27 28.84
N SER A 124 10.84 14.70 30.09
CA SER A 124 10.97 13.83 31.26
C SER A 124 9.95 12.69 31.26
N PHE A 125 8.78 12.88 30.63
CA PHE A 125 7.74 11.85 30.50
C PHE A 125 8.20 10.62 29.69
N LEU A 126 9.25 10.75 28.85
CA LEU A 126 9.82 9.62 28.10
C LEU A 126 10.78 8.77 28.95
N SER A 127 11.23 9.29 30.10
CA SER A 127 12.20 8.58 30.96
C SER A 127 11.58 7.30 31.52
N GLY A 128 12.31 6.19 31.45
CA GLY A 128 11.85 4.88 31.92
C GLY A 128 11.05 4.07 30.88
N HIS A 129 10.56 4.73 29.82
CA HIS A 129 9.95 4.04 28.69
C HIS A 129 10.99 3.41 27.75
N SER A 130 10.51 2.59 26.81
CA SER A 130 11.30 2.11 25.68
C SER A 130 10.89 2.81 24.38
N LEU A 131 11.80 2.87 23.40
CA LEU A 131 11.46 3.33 22.05
C LEU A 131 10.34 2.48 21.43
N ASN A 132 10.24 1.21 21.82
CA ASN A 132 9.20 0.31 21.36
C ASN A 132 7.81 0.71 21.88
N GLU A 133 7.73 1.08 23.17
CA GLU A 133 6.50 1.64 23.76
C GLU A 133 6.11 2.96 23.08
N LEU A 134 7.10 3.80 22.77
CA LEU A 134 6.86 5.06 22.06
C LEU A 134 6.29 4.82 20.65
N ILE A 135 6.92 3.95 19.85
CA ILE A 135 6.43 3.62 18.50
C ILE A 135 5.00 3.06 18.55
N LEU A 136 4.69 2.17 19.51
CA LEU A 136 3.35 1.62 19.67
C LEU A 136 2.33 2.69 20.10
N ALA A 137 2.71 3.58 21.00
CA ALA A 137 1.86 4.71 21.41
C ALA A 137 1.58 5.64 20.23
N GLU A 138 2.57 5.92 19.40
CA GLU A 138 2.43 6.74 18.20
C GLU A 138 1.57 6.06 17.11
N GLN A 139 1.65 4.73 16.97
CA GLN A 139 0.73 3.96 16.11
C GLN A 139 -0.71 4.16 16.55
N HIS A 140 -1.01 3.87 17.82
CA HIS A 140 -2.36 4.00 18.36
C HIS A 140 -2.88 5.43 18.31
N ALA A 141 -2.02 6.42 18.56
CA ALA A 141 -2.38 7.83 18.43
C ALA A 141 -2.76 8.19 17.00
N THR A 142 -2.04 7.68 16.00
CA THR A 142 -2.34 7.88 14.58
C THR A 142 -3.63 7.17 14.18
N GLU A 143 -3.81 5.91 14.58
CA GLU A 143 -5.07 5.17 14.37
C GLU A 143 -6.27 5.93 14.95
N TYR A 144 -6.12 6.45 16.17
CA TYR A 144 -7.16 7.26 16.82
C TYR A 144 -7.44 8.56 16.06
N ALA A 145 -6.41 9.27 15.59
CA ALA A 145 -6.58 10.49 14.81
C ALA A 145 -7.35 10.24 13.50
N ILE A 146 -6.99 9.17 12.79
CA ILE A 146 -7.68 8.72 11.57
C ILE A 146 -9.14 8.37 11.87
N LEU A 147 -9.39 7.56 12.90
CA LEU A 147 -10.75 7.21 13.34
C LEU A 147 -11.57 8.47 13.69
N LYS A 148 -10.99 9.38 14.47
CA LYS A 148 -11.64 10.63 14.90
C LYS A 148 -12.01 11.52 13.73
N SER A 149 -11.20 11.55 12.68
CA SER A 149 -11.48 12.29 11.45
C SER A 149 -12.56 11.63 10.56
N GLY A 150 -12.93 10.38 10.84
CA GLY A 150 -13.91 9.60 10.06
C GLY A 150 -13.34 8.93 8.81
N HIS A 151 -12.01 8.95 8.62
CA HIS A 151 -11.33 8.25 7.54
C HIS A 151 -11.25 6.75 7.81
N LEU A 152 -11.22 5.95 6.74
CA LEU A 152 -11.22 4.49 6.86
C LEU A 152 -9.82 3.97 7.19
N SER A 153 -9.73 3.07 8.16
CA SER A 153 -8.50 2.34 8.47
C SER A 153 -8.76 0.96 9.05
N HIS A 154 -7.75 0.11 9.00
CA HIS A 154 -7.68 -1.14 9.74
C HIS A 154 -6.22 -1.49 10.06
N THR A 155 -6.02 -2.42 11.00
CA THR A 155 -4.69 -2.81 11.46
C THR A 155 -4.49 -4.30 11.28
N ILE A 156 -3.33 -4.67 10.73
CA ILE A 156 -2.82 -6.05 10.71
C ILE A 156 -1.64 -6.09 11.68
N THR A 157 -1.77 -6.87 12.74
CA THR A 157 -0.73 -6.97 13.78
C THR A 157 0.07 -8.25 13.61
N LEU A 158 1.38 -8.12 13.45
CA LEU A 158 2.32 -9.24 13.43
C LEU A 158 2.85 -9.48 14.85
N PRO A 159 2.93 -10.75 15.31
CA PRO A 159 3.56 -11.05 16.60
C PRO A 159 5.02 -10.60 16.66
N GLU A 160 5.77 -10.78 15.58
CA GLU A 160 7.14 -10.34 15.40
C GLU A 160 7.50 -10.31 13.90
N VAL A 161 8.64 -9.72 13.54
CA VAL A 161 9.12 -9.71 12.14
C VAL A 161 10.19 -10.79 11.92
N ASN A 162 9.75 -11.95 11.45
CA ASN A 162 10.59 -13.11 11.14
C ASN A 162 10.12 -13.82 9.85
N PRO A 163 10.88 -14.80 9.31
CA PRO A 163 10.52 -15.45 8.05
C PRO A 163 9.13 -16.11 8.04
N PHE A 164 8.69 -16.64 9.19
CA PHE A 164 7.39 -17.30 9.30
C PHE A 164 6.25 -16.28 9.17
N THR A 165 6.25 -15.23 9.99
CA THR A 165 5.19 -14.20 9.99
C THR A 165 5.17 -13.38 8.70
N ILE A 166 6.34 -13.16 8.09
CA ILE A 166 6.42 -12.57 6.74
C ILE A 166 5.80 -13.49 5.70
N GLY A 167 6.08 -14.79 5.73
CA GLY A 167 5.43 -15.75 4.82
C GLY A 167 3.91 -15.75 4.96
N GLU A 168 3.41 -15.63 6.20
CA GLU A 168 1.97 -15.50 6.44
C GLU A 168 1.38 -14.22 5.85
N LEU A 169 2.05 -13.08 6.04
CA LEU A 169 1.61 -11.79 5.52
C LEU A 169 1.59 -11.78 3.97
N LEU A 170 2.65 -12.28 3.34
CA LEU A 170 2.76 -12.35 1.87
C LEU A 170 1.63 -13.21 1.30
N TYR A 171 1.45 -14.43 1.82
CA TYR A 171 0.40 -15.33 1.34
C TYR A 171 -1.01 -14.74 1.50
N MET A 172 -1.27 -14.08 2.65
CA MET A 172 -2.54 -13.41 2.87
C MET A 172 -2.79 -12.31 1.83
N PHE A 173 -1.79 -11.48 1.53
CA PHE A 173 -1.92 -10.43 0.52
C PHE A 173 -2.09 -10.98 -0.90
N GLU A 174 -1.42 -12.08 -1.25
CA GLU A 174 -1.61 -12.76 -2.54
C GLU A 174 -3.05 -13.25 -2.71
N VAL A 175 -3.60 -13.96 -1.70
CA VAL A 175 -4.98 -14.45 -1.71
C VAL A 175 -5.98 -13.29 -1.71
N MET A 176 -5.73 -12.26 -0.91
CA MET A 176 -6.55 -11.04 -0.86
C MET A 176 -6.63 -10.38 -2.24
N THR A 177 -5.50 -10.27 -2.94
CA THR A 177 -5.40 -9.66 -4.27
C THR A 177 -6.12 -10.49 -5.32
N ALA A 178 -5.92 -11.81 -5.32
CA ALA A 178 -6.63 -12.72 -6.22
C ALA A 178 -8.16 -12.60 -6.02
N PHE A 179 -8.61 -12.59 -4.77
CA PHE A 179 -10.02 -12.46 -4.43
C PHE A 179 -10.60 -11.09 -4.84
N ALA A 180 -9.87 -9.99 -4.59
CA ALA A 180 -10.28 -8.67 -5.07
C ALA A 180 -10.41 -8.61 -6.60
N GLY A 181 -9.51 -9.28 -7.33
CA GLY A 181 -9.58 -9.42 -8.78
C GLY A 181 -10.83 -10.18 -9.26
N GLU A 182 -11.25 -11.22 -8.55
CA GLU A 182 -12.52 -11.91 -8.80
C GLU A 182 -13.72 -10.98 -8.60
N LEU A 183 -13.76 -10.23 -7.48
CA LEU A 183 -14.83 -9.27 -7.19
C LEU A 183 -14.93 -8.16 -8.25
N LEU A 184 -13.79 -7.75 -8.82
CA LEU A 184 -13.70 -6.77 -9.89
C LEU A 184 -13.97 -7.36 -11.29
N SER A 185 -14.15 -8.68 -11.42
CA SER A 185 -14.35 -9.38 -12.71
C SER A 185 -13.21 -9.13 -13.73
N ILE A 186 -11.96 -9.09 -13.25
CA ILE A 186 -10.75 -8.85 -14.07
C ILE A 186 -9.78 -10.03 -14.01
N ASN A 187 -8.83 -10.10 -14.94
CA ASN A 187 -7.69 -10.99 -14.77
C ASN A 187 -6.67 -10.34 -13.83
N ALA A 188 -6.41 -10.92 -12.65
CA ALA A 188 -5.44 -10.39 -11.69
C ALA A 188 -3.98 -10.82 -11.97
N PHE A 189 -3.78 -11.71 -12.94
CA PHE A 189 -2.51 -12.44 -13.14
C PHE A 189 -1.78 -12.06 -14.44
N ASP A 190 -2.26 -11.05 -15.17
CA ASP A 190 -1.60 -10.49 -16.35
C ASP A 190 -1.18 -9.01 -16.13
N GLN A 191 -0.45 -8.45 -17.08
CA GLN A 191 0.06 -7.08 -17.03
C GLN A 191 0.16 -6.43 -18.43
N PRO A 192 -0.88 -6.49 -19.28
CA PRO A 192 -0.77 -6.08 -20.69
C PRO A 192 -0.37 -4.60 -20.89
N GLY A 193 -0.65 -3.73 -19.91
CA GLY A 193 -0.35 -2.30 -20.00
C GLY A 193 1.14 -1.95 -20.04
N VAL A 194 2.04 -2.83 -19.58
CA VAL A 194 3.48 -2.55 -19.54
C VAL A 194 4.17 -2.71 -20.91
N GLU A 195 3.54 -3.45 -21.83
CA GLU A 195 4.15 -3.79 -23.12
C GLU A 195 4.28 -2.58 -24.05
N GLU A 196 3.38 -1.61 -23.94
CA GLU A 196 3.42 -0.40 -24.76
C GLU A 196 4.70 0.41 -24.51
N GLY A 197 5.08 0.60 -23.23
CA GLY A 197 6.31 1.29 -22.87
C GLY A 197 7.57 0.55 -23.34
N LYS A 198 7.56 -0.79 -23.30
CA LYS A 198 8.66 -1.62 -23.82
C LYS A 198 8.79 -1.47 -25.34
N ASN A 199 7.67 -1.54 -26.06
CA ASN A 199 7.63 -1.40 -27.51
C ASN A 199 8.11 -0.01 -27.95
N ALA A 200 7.67 1.04 -27.26
CA ALA A 200 8.16 2.40 -27.50
C ALA A 200 9.67 2.51 -27.24
N THR A 201 10.17 1.93 -26.15
CA THR A 201 11.61 1.90 -25.83
C THR A 201 12.43 1.22 -26.93
N TYR A 202 11.97 0.05 -27.40
CA TYR A 202 12.61 -0.67 -28.51
C TYR A 202 12.64 0.14 -29.80
N ALA A 203 11.53 0.80 -30.13
CA ALA A 203 11.45 1.69 -31.27
C ALA A 203 12.46 2.82 -31.14
N LEU A 204 12.47 3.56 -30.02
CA LEU A 204 13.40 4.67 -29.77
C LEU A 204 14.88 4.24 -29.88
N LEU A 205 15.22 3.06 -29.38
CA LEU A 205 16.60 2.55 -29.38
C LEU A 205 17.06 1.89 -30.69
N GLY A 206 16.23 1.88 -31.74
CA GLY A 206 16.71 1.36 -33.04
C GLY A 206 16.48 -0.14 -33.26
N LYS A 207 15.71 -0.84 -32.42
CA LYS A 207 15.54 -2.30 -32.54
C LYS A 207 14.84 -2.64 -33.87
N PRO A 208 15.39 -3.54 -34.71
CA PRO A 208 14.74 -3.99 -35.93
C PRO A 208 13.34 -4.58 -35.67
N GLY A 209 12.37 -4.31 -36.56
CA GLY A 209 10.99 -4.80 -36.45
C GLY A 209 10.02 -3.87 -35.71
N TYR A 210 10.45 -2.66 -35.32
CA TYR A 210 9.64 -1.65 -34.61
C TYR A 210 9.51 -0.34 -35.41
N ASP A 211 9.62 -0.40 -36.73
CA ASP A 211 9.67 0.80 -37.59
C ASP A 211 8.34 1.57 -37.61
N GLU A 212 7.20 0.86 -37.59
CA GLU A 212 5.87 1.48 -37.48
C GLU A 212 5.72 2.23 -36.15
N LYS A 213 6.11 1.61 -35.03
CA LYS A 213 6.09 2.25 -33.70
C LYS A 213 7.03 3.45 -33.64
N ARG A 214 8.19 3.40 -34.33
CA ARG A 214 9.10 4.55 -34.45
C ARG A 214 8.43 5.70 -35.21
N ALA A 215 7.74 5.41 -36.31
CA ALA A 215 7.02 6.41 -37.09
C ALA A 215 5.87 7.05 -36.28
N GLU A 216 5.12 6.24 -35.53
CA GLU A 216 4.09 6.70 -34.58
C GLU A 216 4.68 7.68 -33.55
N LEU A 217 5.79 7.32 -32.91
CA LEU A 217 6.47 8.17 -31.92
C LEU A 217 7.01 9.47 -32.54
N ALA A 218 7.49 9.43 -33.79
CA ALA A 218 7.95 10.63 -34.49
C ALA A 218 6.81 11.59 -34.85
N ALA A 219 5.58 11.08 -34.96
CA ALA A 219 4.38 11.87 -35.23
C ALA A 219 3.73 12.47 -33.97
N GLN A 220 4.30 12.23 -32.77
CA GLN A 220 3.76 12.78 -31.53
C GLN A 220 3.75 14.32 -31.55
N PRO A 221 2.71 14.97 -30.99
CA PRO A 221 2.69 16.42 -30.88
C PRO A 221 3.88 16.96 -30.10
N GLU A 222 4.38 18.13 -30.50
CA GLU A 222 5.37 18.83 -29.69
C GLU A 222 4.80 19.17 -28.31
N LYS A 223 5.64 19.08 -27.28
CA LYS A 223 5.26 19.49 -25.93
C LYS A 223 4.89 20.97 -25.95
N ALA A 224 3.73 21.32 -25.39
CA ALA A 224 3.29 22.70 -25.34
C ALA A 224 4.28 23.54 -24.52
N ALA A 225 4.89 24.54 -25.17
CA ALA A 225 5.98 25.34 -24.60
C ALA A 225 5.62 26.00 -23.26
N GLN A 226 4.36 26.44 -23.10
CA GLN A 226 3.86 27.05 -21.86
C GLN A 226 3.90 26.13 -20.63
N TYR A 227 4.02 24.81 -20.83
CA TYR A 227 4.12 23.81 -19.76
C TYR A 227 5.53 23.22 -19.61
N ILE A 228 6.51 23.71 -20.38
CA ILE A 228 7.92 23.33 -20.22
C ILE A 228 8.57 24.28 -19.23
N ILE A 229 8.92 23.76 -18.06
CA ILE A 229 9.72 24.49 -17.06
C ILE A 229 11.18 24.15 -17.33
N GLY A 230 11.97 25.16 -17.66
CA GLY A 230 13.42 25.08 -17.89
C GLY A 230 14.22 25.83 -16.85
#